data_AF-A0A914X0X1-F1
#
_entry.id   AF-A0A914X0X1-F1
#
_cell.length_a   1.000
_cell.length_b   1.000
_cell.length_c   1.000
_cell.angle_alpha   90.00
_cell.angle_beta   90.00
_cell.angle_gamma   90.00
#
_symmetry.space_group_name_H-M   'P 1'
#
loop_
_entity.id
_entity.type
_entity.pdbx_description
1 polymer ?
#
loop_
_entity_poly.entity_id
_entity_poly.type
_entity_poly.pdbx_seq_one_letter_code
_entity_poly.pdbx_strand_id
1 'polypeptide(L)'
;MPEGLAVSLPLTGFGYSKWQAFAYGQLSGMVEPLSAVIGAAAVTLIESIMPYALAFAAGAMICVVIDDIIPEAQKNGNGRLASIGSIVGFSLMMALEVGLG
;
A
#
# COMPACT_ATOMS: atom_id res chain seq x y z
N MET A 1 -3.75 1.47 -5.30
CA MET A 1 -4.51 0.31 -4.79
C MET A 1 -5.36 0.81 -3.66
N PRO A 2 -6.68 0.52 -3.61
CA PRO A 2 -7.47 0.94 -2.47
C PRO A 2 -7.12 0.03 -1.30
N GLU A 3 -6.49 0.58 -0.26
CA GLU A 3 -6.16 -0.17 0.95
C GLU A 3 -7.42 -0.70 1.66
N GLY A 4 -8.62 -0.23 1.28
CA GLY A 4 -9.90 -0.81 1.70
C GLY A 4 -10.09 -2.29 1.36
N LEU A 5 -9.44 -2.81 0.30
CA LEU A 5 -9.39 -4.26 0.04
C LEU A 5 -8.37 -4.97 0.95
N ALA A 6 -7.24 -4.33 1.24
CA ALA A 6 -6.20 -4.86 2.11
C ALA A 6 -6.65 -4.95 3.59
N VAL A 7 -7.58 -4.10 4.03
CA VAL A 7 -8.17 -4.14 5.38
C VAL A 7 -9.34 -5.15 5.46
N SER A 8 -10.11 -5.35 4.39
CA SER A 8 -11.28 -6.26 4.41
C SER A 8 -10.93 -7.75 4.30
N LEU A 9 -9.81 -8.10 3.67
CA LEU A 9 -9.29 -9.46 3.55
C LEU A 9 -8.80 -10.10 4.88
N PRO A 10 -8.06 -9.41 5.77
CA PRO A 10 -7.73 -9.97 7.08
C PRO A 10 -8.90 -9.92 8.07
N LEU A 11 -9.79 -8.91 7.99
CA LEU A 11 -10.97 -8.80 8.86
C LEU A 11 -12.01 -9.92 8.64
N THR A 12 -12.09 -10.48 7.43
CA THR A 12 -12.91 -11.68 7.18
C THR A 12 -12.31 -12.94 7.83
N GLY A 13 -11.00 -12.97 8.10
CA GLY A 13 -10.33 -14.02 8.87
C GLY A 13 -10.64 -13.99 10.38
N PHE A 14 -11.04 -12.83 10.92
CA PHE A 14 -11.38 -12.64 12.34
C PHE A 14 -12.89 -12.78 12.67
N GLY A 15 -13.72 -13.24 11.73
CA GLY A 15 -15.13 -13.59 12.01
C GLY A 15 -16.16 -12.45 11.85
N TYR A 16 -15.79 -11.31 11.27
CA TYR A 16 -16.71 -10.20 10.99
C TYR A 16 -17.50 -10.40 9.69
N SER A 17 -18.77 -9.97 9.67
CA SER A 17 -19.66 -10.15 8.50
C SER A 17 -19.18 -9.35 7.29
N LYS A 18 -19.30 -9.95 6.10
CA LYS A 18 -18.88 -9.42 4.78
C LYS A 18 -19.37 -7.98 4.50
N TRP A 19 -20.52 -7.61 5.08
CA TRP A 19 -21.14 -6.30 4.93
C TRP A 19 -20.46 -5.20 5.77
N GLN A 20 -19.96 -5.52 6.96
CA GLN A 20 -19.24 -4.55 7.80
C GLN A 20 -17.85 -4.27 7.23
N ALA A 21 -17.15 -5.30 6.75
CA ALA A 21 -15.86 -5.13 6.07
C ALA A 21 -15.99 -4.26 4.79
N PHE A 22 -17.10 -4.38 4.06
CA PHE A 22 -17.39 -3.55 2.89
C PHE A 22 -17.73 -2.09 3.28
N ALA A 23 -18.49 -1.87 4.36
CA ALA A 23 -18.84 -0.54 4.84
C ALA A 23 -17.60 0.25 5.31
N TYR A 24 -16.69 -0.40 6.06
CA TYR A 24 -15.44 0.22 6.47
C TYR A 24 -14.48 0.45 5.29
N GLY A 25 -14.44 -0.48 4.32
CA GLY A 25 -13.67 -0.30 3.08
C GLY A 25 -14.16 0.88 2.24
N GLN A 26 -15.47 1.11 2.15
CA GLN A 26 -16.05 2.26 1.46
C GLN A 26 -15.78 3.58 2.19
N LEU A 27 -15.87 3.61 3.52
CA LEU A 27 -15.59 4.80 4.32
C LEU A 27 -14.12 5.23 4.22
N SER A 28 -13.18 4.29 4.23
CA SER A 28 -11.76 4.60 3.98
C SER A 28 -11.51 4.98 2.52
N GLY A 29 -12.14 4.29 1.57
CA GLY A 29 -12.00 4.58 0.14
C GLY A 29 -12.50 5.97 -0.27
N MET A 30 -13.44 6.56 0.50
CA MET A 30 -13.93 7.92 0.25
C MET A 30 -13.00 9.01 0.81
N VAL A 31 -12.12 8.67 1.75
CA VAL A 31 -11.12 9.61 2.30
C VAL A 31 -9.96 9.84 1.34
N GLU A 32 -9.68 8.87 0.46
CA GLU A 32 -8.63 8.91 -0.56
C GLU A 32 -8.86 10.01 -1.62
N PRO A 33 -10.01 10.12 -2.31
CA PRO A 33 -10.23 11.18 -3.28
C PRO A 33 -10.25 12.56 -2.62
N LEU A 34 -10.77 12.67 -1.39
CA LEU A 34 -10.81 13.94 -0.67
C LEU A 34 -9.40 14.43 -0.29
N SER A 35 -8.57 13.53 0.25
CA SER A 35 -7.19 13.83 0.60
C SER A 35 -6.31 14.01 -0.64
N ALA A 36 -6.57 13.29 -1.74
CA ALA A 36 -5.88 13.47 -3.01
C ALA A 36 -6.11 14.86 -3.62
N VAL A 37 -7.35 15.37 -3.59
CA VAL A 37 -7.66 16.72 -4.10
C VAL A 37 -7.00 17.80 -3.25
N ILE A 38 -7.06 17.68 -1.91
CA ILE A 38 -6.41 18.62 -1.00
C ILE A 38 -4.88 18.54 -1.12
N GLY A 39 -4.33 17.33 -1.22
CA GLY A 39 -2.90 17.09 -1.40
C GLY A 39 -2.39 17.64 -2.73
N ALA A 40 -3.11 17.43 -3.84
CA ALA A 40 -2.76 17.98 -5.13
C ALA A 40 -2.74 19.53 -5.12
N ALA A 41 -3.68 20.17 -4.42
CA ALA A 41 -3.67 21.61 -4.24
C ALA A 41 -2.48 22.07 -3.38
N ALA A 42 -2.21 21.40 -2.27
CA ALA A 42 -1.10 21.72 -1.37
C ALA A 42 0.27 21.52 -2.02
N VAL A 43 0.43 20.49 -2.85
CA VAL A 43 1.68 20.15 -3.56
C VAL A 43 2.20 21.34 -4.40
N THR A 44 1.31 22.09 -5.03
CA THR A 44 1.69 23.28 -5.83
C THR A 44 2.38 24.38 -5.02
N LEU A 45 2.17 24.42 -3.70
CA LEU A 45 2.79 25.40 -2.80
C LEU A 45 4.12 24.93 -2.21
N ILE A 46 4.40 23.62 -2.26
CA ILE A 46 5.48 23.00 -1.50
C ILE A 46 6.41 22.15 -2.38
N GLU A 47 6.49 22.46 -3.68
CA GLU A 47 7.34 21.75 -4.66
C GLU A 47 8.78 21.54 -4.18
N SER A 48 9.33 22.50 -3.43
CA SER A 48 10.71 22.43 -2.96
C SER A 48 10.93 21.45 -1.79
N ILE A 49 9.91 21.18 -0.96
CA ILE A 49 10.01 20.19 0.14
C ILE A 49 9.53 18.80 -0.27
N MET A 50 8.73 18.73 -1.34
CA MET A 50 8.12 17.50 -1.83
C MET A 50 9.10 16.34 -2.05
N PRO A 51 10.30 16.52 -2.66
CA PRO A 51 11.24 15.40 -2.82
C PRO A 51 11.76 14.87 -1.48
N TYR A 52 11.92 15.74 -0.48
CA TYR A 52 12.32 15.30 0.87
C TYR A 52 11.20 14.52 1.57
N ALA A 53 9.95 14.97 1.42
CA ALA A 53 8.79 14.26 1.95
C ALA A 53 8.61 12.89 1.28
N LEU A 54 8.75 12.81 -0.05
CA LEU A 54 8.70 11.55 -0.79
C LEU A 54 9.83 10.60 -0.41
N ALA A 55 11.05 11.11 -0.25
CA ALA A 55 12.19 10.31 0.21
C ALA A 55 11.95 9.74 1.62
N PHE A 56 11.38 10.55 2.52
CA PHE A 56 11.00 10.10 3.86
C PHE A 56 9.90 9.02 3.82
N ALA A 57 8.85 9.23 3.03
CA ALA A 57 7.77 8.26 2.84
C ALA A 57 8.29 6.93 2.27
N ALA A 58 9.18 6.99 1.26
CA ALA A 58 9.82 5.81 0.70
C ALA A 58 10.64 5.05 1.76
N GLY A 59 11.41 5.77 2.59
CA GLY A 59 12.16 5.16 3.70
C GLY A 59 11.27 4.48 4.73
N ALA A 60 10.16 5.11 5.10
CA ALA A 60 9.19 4.53 6.04
C ALA A 60 8.58 3.22 5.48
N MET A 61 8.20 3.21 4.20
CA MET A 61 7.66 2.02 3.54
C MET A 61 8.68 0.87 3.48
N ILE A 62 9.96 1.16 3.19
CA ILE A 62 11.02 0.14 3.21
C ILE A 62 11.17 -0.46 4.61
N CYS A 63 11.15 0.36 5.66
CA CYS A 63 11.27 -0.11 7.04
C CYS A 63 10.13 -1.06 7.42
N VAL A 64 8.88 -0.68 7.11
CA VAL A 64 7.69 -1.52 7.37
C VAL A 64 7.75 -2.83 6.58
N VAL A 65 8.19 -2.80 5.32
CA VAL A 65 8.29 -4.01 4.50
C VAL A 65 9.30 -5.00 5.10
N ILE A 66 10.44 -4.50 5.56
CA ILE A 66 11.50 -5.36 6.13
C ILE A 66 11.09 -5.92 7.49
N ASP A 67 10.49 -5.09 8.35
CA ASP A 67 10.21 -5.45 9.74
C ASP A 67 8.93 -6.27 9.91
N ASP A 68 7.94 -6.08 9.03
CA ASP A 68 6.61 -6.68 9.17
C ASP A 68 6.27 -7.63 8.00
N ILE A 69 6.29 -7.13 6.76
CA ILE A 69 5.81 -7.88 5.58
C ILE A 69 6.68 -9.11 5.27
N ILE A 70 8.01 -8.96 5.24
CA ILE A 70 8.93 -10.08 4.95
C ILE A 70 8.82 -11.19 6.01
N PRO A 71 8.94 -10.92 7.33
CA PRO A 71 8.85 -11.97 8.34
C PRO A 71 7.45 -12.59 8.40
N GLU A 72 6.38 -11.83 8.18
CA GLU A 72 5.03 -12.39 8.11
C GLU A 72 4.85 -13.34 6.91
N ALA A 73 5.38 -12.96 5.74
CA ALA A 73 5.35 -13.81 4.56
C ALA A 73 6.18 -15.10 4.73
N GLN A 74 7.27 -15.06 5.49
CA GLN A 74 8.09 -16.24 5.82
C GLN A 74 7.46 -17.12 6.91
N LYS A 75 6.74 -16.55 7.88
CA LYS A 75 6.06 -17.28 8.97
C LYS A 75 4.98 -18.24 8.48
N ASN A 76 4.33 -17.96 7.36
CA ASN A 76 3.29 -18.80 6.77
C ASN A 76 3.83 -20.07 6.05
N GLY A 77 5.10 -20.46 6.26
CA GLY A 77 5.67 -21.72 5.77
C GLY A 77 6.02 -21.77 4.28
N ASN A 78 5.61 -20.75 3.52
CA ASN A 78 5.79 -20.66 2.07
C ASN A 78 6.84 -19.61 1.66
N GLY A 79 7.94 -19.51 2.41
CA GLY A 79 8.96 -18.48 2.22
C GLY A 79 9.52 -18.37 0.79
N ARG A 80 9.63 -19.49 0.06
CA ARG A 80 10.07 -19.49 -1.36
C ARG A 80 9.02 -18.90 -2.31
N LEU A 81 7.74 -19.16 -2.06
CA LEU A 81 6.63 -18.58 -2.83
C LEU A 81 6.49 -17.08 -2.55
N ALA A 82 6.69 -16.67 -1.29
CA ALA A 82 6.75 -15.26 -0.91
C ALA A 82 7.87 -14.53 -1.66
N SER A 83 9.11 -15.05 -1.63
CA SER A 83 10.24 -14.43 -2.33
C SER A 83 10.05 -14.35 -3.85
N ILE A 84 9.53 -15.42 -4.47
CA ILE A 84 9.23 -15.41 -5.92
C ILE A 84 8.14 -14.38 -6.24
N GLY A 85 7.09 -14.30 -5.41
CA GLY A 85 6.04 -13.30 -5.54
C GLY A 85 6.56 -11.88 -5.44
N SER A 86 7.46 -11.59 -4.49
CA SER A 86 8.10 -10.28 -4.34
C SER A 86 8.93 -9.92 -5.58
N ILE A 87 9.71 -10.86 -6.12
CA ILE A 87 10.55 -10.62 -7.32
C ILE A 87 9.66 -10.34 -8.55
N VAL A 88 8.59 -11.12 -8.74
CA VAL A 88 7.66 -10.92 -9.86
C VAL A 88 6.92 -9.60 -9.72
N GLY A 89 6.43 -9.28 -8.53
CA GLY A 89 5.75 -8.01 -8.25
C GLY A 89 6.64 -6.80 -8.47
N PHE A 90 7.89 -6.85 -7.98
CA PHE A 90 8.89 -5.80 -8.22
C PHE A 90 9.20 -5.65 -9.71
N SER A 91 9.40 -6.77 -10.42
CA SER A 91 9.69 -6.74 -11.86
C SER A 91 8.52 -6.14 -12.66
N LEU A 92 7.29 -6.47 -12.29
CA LEU A 92 6.09 -5.91 -12.91
C LEU A 92 5.97 -4.41 -12.62
N MET A 93 6.20 -3.99 -11.37
CA MET A 93 6.19 -2.58 -10.99
C MET A 93 7.23 -1.80 -11.81
N MET A 94 8.47 -2.29 -11.88
CA MET A 94 9.53 -1.64 -12.66
C MET A 94 9.19 -1.56 -14.16
N ALA A 95 8.57 -2.60 -14.72
CA ALA A 95 8.13 -2.58 -16.11
C ALA A 95 7.00 -1.56 -16.35
N LEU A 96 6.08 -1.42 -15.39
CA LEU A 96 5.02 -0.41 -15.44
C LEU A 96 5.58 1.01 -15.29
N GLU A 97 6.52 1.23 -14.37
CA GLU A 97 7.20 2.52 -14.18
C GLU A 97 7.90 2.98 -15.47
N VAL A 98 8.67 2.08 -16.11
CA VAL A 98 9.37 2.38 -17.37
C VAL A 98 8.40 2.51 -18.55
N GLY A 99 7.27 1.81 -18.53
CA GLY A 99 6.29 1.82 -19.61
C GLY A 99 5.27 2.96 -19.56
N LEU A 100 4.95 3.47 -18.37
CA LEU A 100 4.01 4.57 -18.12
C LEU A 100 4.71 5.91 -17.79
N GLY A 101 5.97 5.86 -17.38
CA GLY A 101 6.84 7.03 -17.17
C GLY A 101 7.42 7.57 -18.46
#